data_AF-A0A968FT08-F1
#
_entry.id   AF-A0A968FT08-F1
#
_cell.length_a   1.000
_cell.length_b   1.000
_cell.length_c   1.000
_cell.angle_alpha   90.00
_cell.angle_beta   90.00
_cell.angle_gamma   90.00
#
_symmetry.space_group_name_H-M   'P 1'
#
loop_
_entity.id
_entity.type
_entity.pdbx_description
1 polymer ?
#
loop_
_entity_poly.entity_id
_entity_poly.type
_entity_poly.pdbx_seq_one_letter_code
_entity_poly.pdbx_strand_id
1 'polypeptide(L)'
;MKTPPPPVRNILVIRSATRILNATLESLKREFPEARISVLAQEPAQDSTARIPAVDEVISTGNSRRMGIFNLGSASLTALRQRRFDLAVALYNVDHGLGYANIDRLAWAVRPRFIRGYNPKGKYVSLTGASIWKKSLLEKTTLVWVALNGLATSVLFLMITLGLLAEWA
;
A
#
# COMPACT_ATOMS: atom_id res chain seq x y z
N MET A 1 -9.28 -29.81 17.37
CA MET A 1 -9.25 -28.49 18.03
C MET A 1 -8.31 -27.58 17.27
N LYS A 2 -8.80 -26.47 16.71
CA LYS A 2 -7.94 -25.44 16.09
C LYS A 2 -7.28 -24.66 17.24
N THR A 3 -5.97 -24.76 17.38
CA THR A 3 -5.20 -23.91 18.30
C THR A 3 -5.53 -22.44 18.05
N PRO A 4 -5.77 -21.63 19.09
CA PRO A 4 -5.99 -20.19 18.91
C PRO A 4 -4.77 -19.59 18.19
N PRO A 5 -4.98 -18.62 17.28
CA PRO A 5 -3.88 -17.99 16.58
C PRO A 5 -2.91 -17.36 17.62
N PRO A 6 -1.60 -17.44 17.39
CA PRO A 6 -0.62 -16.87 18.31
C PRO A 6 -0.85 -15.36 18.46
N PRO A 7 -0.58 -14.79 19.66
CA PRO A 7 -0.81 -13.38 19.92
C PRO A 7 0.05 -12.51 19.00
N VAL A 8 -0.53 -11.42 18.51
CA VAL A 8 0.17 -10.43 17.69
C VAL A 8 1.04 -9.58 18.61
N ARG A 9 2.37 -9.64 18.43
CA ARG A 9 3.33 -8.90 19.27
C ARG A 9 4.12 -7.86 18.49
N ASN A 10 4.44 -8.12 17.22
CA ASN A 10 5.18 -7.19 16.39
C ASN A 10 4.33 -6.74 15.20
N ILE A 11 4.03 -5.44 15.14
CA ILE A 11 3.18 -4.85 14.10
C ILE A 11 4.02 -3.90 13.26
N LEU A 12 3.97 -4.06 11.94
CA LEU A 12 4.50 -3.11 10.97
C LEU A 12 3.37 -2.27 10.39
N VAL A 13 3.43 -0.96 10.54
CA VAL A 13 2.50 -0.03 9.89
C VAL A 13 3.20 0.68 8.76
N ILE A 14 2.69 0.56 7.54
CA ILE A 14 3.25 1.23 6.37
C ILE A 14 2.57 2.58 6.20
N ARG A 15 3.34 3.67 6.39
CA ARG A 15 2.85 5.05 6.33
C ARG A 15 2.65 5.52 4.88
N SER A 16 1.66 4.95 4.21
CA SER A 16 1.22 5.37 2.86
C SER A 16 0.09 6.39 2.86
N ALA A 17 -0.61 6.54 4.00
CA ALA A 17 -1.70 7.50 4.19
C ALA A 17 -1.54 8.20 5.55
N THR A 18 -1.33 9.52 5.51
CA THR A 18 -1.04 10.32 6.72
C THR A 18 -2.28 10.62 7.54
N ARG A 19 -3.43 10.86 6.89
CA ARG A 19 -4.67 11.30 7.55
C ARG A 19 -5.22 10.28 8.55
N ILE A 20 -5.01 9.00 8.30
CA ILE A 20 -5.58 7.91 9.11
C ILE A 20 -4.57 7.24 10.03
N LEU A 21 -3.31 7.67 10.00
CA LEU A 21 -2.24 7.05 10.76
C LEU A 21 -2.54 7.06 12.26
N ASN A 22 -2.81 8.23 12.85
CA ASN A 22 -3.01 8.36 14.30
C ASN A 22 -4.21 7.54 14.79
N ALA A 23 -5.36 7.66 14.12
CA ALA A 23 -6.55 6.88 14.46
C ALA A 23 -6.30 5.37 14.34
N THR A 24 -5.55 4.94 13.32
CA THR A 24 -5.21 3.52 13.15
C THR A 24 -4.25 3.04 14.24
N LEU A 25 -3.24 3.83 14.60
CA LEU A 25 -2.29 3.50 15.66
C LEU A 25 -3.00 3.36 17.02
N GLU A 26 -3.90 4.28 17.35
CA GLU A 26 -4.72 4.18 18.56
C GLU A 26 -5.61 2.94 18.55
N SER A 27 -6.28 2.66 17.43
CA SER A 27 -7.09 1.45 17.28
C SER A 27 -6.24 0.18 17.47
N LEU A 28 -5.03 0.15 16.93
CA LEU A 28 -4.11 -0.99 17.06
C LEU A 28 -3.60 -1.16 18.49
N LYS A 29 -3.28 -0.07 19.20
CA LYS A 29 -2.91 -0.16 20.62
C LYS A 29 -4.08 -0.57 21.52
N ARG A 30 -5.32 -0.22 21.17
CA ARG A 30 -6.50 -0.74 21.88
C ARG A 30 -6.74 -2.23 21.61
N GLU A 31 -6.56 -2.68 20.37
CA GLU A 31 -6.73 -4.09 19.97
C GLU A 31 -5.57 -4.97 20.49
N PHE A 32 -4.34 -4.43 20.50
CA PHE A 32 -3.11 -5.11 20.90
C PHE A 32 -2.26 -4.24 21.84
N PRO A 33 -2.63 -4.14 23.14
CA PRO A 33 -1.97 -3.24 24.09
C PRO A 33 -0.47 -3.48 24.27
N GLU A 34 -0.06 -4.74 24.27
CA GLU A 34 1.34 -5.15 24.46
C GLU A 34 2.14 -5.23 23.16
N ALA A 35 1.51 -4.99 22.00
CA ALA A 35 2.21 -5.12 20.73
C ALA A 35 3.13 -3.93 20.49
N ARG A 36 4.35 -4.23 20.02
CA ARG A 36 5.31 -3.24 19.53
C ARG A 36 4.91 -2.82 18.11
N ILE A 37 4.75 -1.51 17.90
CA ILE A 37 4.37 -0.93 16.62
C ILE A 37 5.58 -0.23 16.01
N SER A 38 6.08 -0.81 14.92
CA SER A 38 7.09 -0.19 14.05
C SER A 38 6.39 0.48 12.87
N VAL A 39 6.70 1.74 12.59
CA VAL A 39 6.14 2.48 11.44
C VAL A 39 7.20 2.60 10.35
N LEU A 40 6.87 2.13 9.16
CA LEU A 40 7.68 2.33 7.96
C LEU A 40 7.32 3.69 7.35
N ALA A 41 8.24 4.65 7.44
CA ALA A 41 8.06 6.02 6.98
C ALA A 41 9.15 6.42 5.96
N GLN A 42 8.86 7.48 5.20
CA GLN A 42 9.89 8.15 4.40
C GLN A 42 10.75 9.02 5.31
N GLU A 43 12.01 9.25 4.92
CA GLU A 43 12.99 10.03 5.69
C GLU A 43 12.49 11.43 6.11
N PRO A 44 11.84 12.25 5.25
CA PRO A 44 11.32 13.56 5.66
C PRO A 44 10.20 13.46 6.71
N ALA A 45 9.58 12.29 6.79
CA ALA A 45 8.44 12.01 7.63
C ALA A 45 8.86 11.30 8.93
N GLN A 46 10.14 10.95 9.10
CA GLN A 46 10.64 10.15 10.22
C GLN A 46 10.44 10.85 11.56
N ASP A 47 10.89 12.10 11.68
CA ASP A 47 10.82 12.87 12.93
C ASP A 47 9.37 13.11 13.38
N SER A 48 8.50 13.45 12.43
CA SER A 48 7.06 13.63 12.73
C SER A 48 6.40 12.34 13.20
N THR A 49 6.85 11.18 12.70
CA THR A 49 6.32 9.87 13.09
C THR A 49 6.84 9.44 14.45
N ALA A 50 8.11 9.72 14.74
CA ALA A 50 8.77 9.33 15.99
C ALA A 50 8.20 10.06 17.21
N ARG A 51 7.58 11.23 17.01
CA ARG A 51 6.91 12.00 18.07
C ARG A 51 5.52 11.45 18.44
N ILE A 52 5.00 10.47 17.72
CA ILE A 52 3.67 9.90 17.98
C ILE A 52 3.79 8.92 19.17
N PRO A 53 3.05 9.12 20.28
CA PRO A 53 3.20 8.28 21.49
C PRO A 53 2.91 6.80 21.29
N ALA A 54 2.07 6.46 20.30
CA ALA A 54 1.71 5.07 19.99
C ALA A 54 2.76 4.33 19.14
N VAL A 55 3.85 4.99 18.73
CA VAL A 55 4.89 4.43 17.87
C VAL A 55 6.11 4.08 18.70
N ASP A 56 6.47 2.79 18.69
CA ASP A 56 7.64 2.29 19.44
C ASP A 56 8.94 2.41 18.63
N GLU A 57 8.82 2.41 17.30
CA GLU A 57 9.97 2.51 16.40
C GLU A 57 9.58 3.08 15.04
N VAL A 58 10.45 3.89 14.45
CA VAL A 58 10.30 4.35 13.06
C VAL A 58 11.41 3.76 12.20
N ILE A 59 11.02 3.10 11.11
CA ILE A 59 11.93 2.53 10.12
C ILE A 59 11.88 3.43 8.89
N SER A 60 13.04 3.96 8.49
CA SER A 60 13.14 4.79 7.30
C SER A 60 13.26 3.94 6.04
N THR A 61 12.60 4.39 4.97
CA THR A 61 12.72 3.84 3.61
C THR A 61 13.81 4.52 2.79
N GLY A 62 14.58 5.44 3.41
CA GLY A 62 15.57 6.29 2.74
C GLY A 62 14.93 7.43 1.95
N ASN A 63 15.74 8.13 1.16
CA ASN A 63 15.37 9.36 0.45
C ASN A 63 14.48 9.13 -0.81
N SER A 64 13.80 7.99 -0.92
CA SER A 64 12.96 7.70 -2.08
C SER A 64 11.59 8.37 -1.95
N ARG A 65 11.23 9.22 -2.92
CA ARG A 65 9.92 9.88 -3.01
C ARG A 65 8.73 8.92 -3.06
N ARG A 66 8.93 7.64 -3.41
CA ARG A 66 7.85 6.64 -3.50
C ARG A 66 8.17 5.39 -2.71
N MET A 67 7.21 4.94 -1.90
CA MET A 67 7.32 3.71 -1.13
C MET A 67 6.96 2.49 -2.01
N GLY A 68 7.85 1.51 -2.07
CA GLY A 68 7.64 0.30 -2.87
C GLY A 68 8.85 -0.65 -2.83
N ILE A 69 8.63 -1.92 -3.17
CA ILE A 69 9.66 -2.97 -3.11
C ILE A 69 10.92 -2.58 -3.91
N PHE A 70 10.73 -2.06 -5.12
CA PHE A 70 11.84 -1.69 -6.01
C PHE A 70 12.67 -0.54 -5.45
N ASN A 71 12.05 0.38 -4.71
CA ASN A 71 12.71 1.55 -4.16
C ASN A 71 13.36 1.29 -2.79
N LEU A 72 12.87 0.31 -2.04
CA LEU A 72 13.40 -0.04 -0.72
C LEU A 72 14.77 -0.73 -0.81
N GLY A 73 15.02 -1.46 -1.90
CA GLY A 73 16.21 -2.29 -2.06
C GLY A 73 16.12 -3.63 -1.31
N SER A 74 16.89 -4.62 -1.78
CA SER A 74 16.89 -5.99 -1.24
C SER A 74 17.46 -6.07 0.18
N ALA A 75 18.46 -5.25 0.52
CA ALA A 75 19.08 -5.21 1.85
C ALA A 75 18.08 -4.75 2.92
N SER A 76 17.40 -3.63 2.70
CA SER A 76 16.37 -3.09 3.59
C SER A 76 15.18 -4.05 3.74
N LEU A 77 14.76 -4.70 2.65
CA LEU A 77 13.69 -5.69 2.70
C LEU A 77 14.09 -6.92 3.52
N THR A 78 15.35 -7.34 3.42
CA THR A 78 15.90 -8.45 4.21
C THR A 78 15.95 -8.08 5.69
N ALA A 79 16.38 -6.86 6.02
CA ALA A 79 16.34 -6.34 7.39
C ALA A 79 14.90 -6.29 7.95
N LEU A 80 13.92 -5.88 7.14
CA LEU A 80 12.51 -5.91 7.53
C LEU A 80 12.00 -7.34 7.79
N ARG A 81 12.39 -8.31 6.97
CA ARG A 81 12.02 -9.72 7.15
C ARG A 81 12.61 -10.33 8.42
N GLN A 82 13.85 -9.97 8.75
CA GLN A 82 14.52 -10.45 9.96
C GLN A 82 13.81 -10.03 11.26
N ARG A 83 13.06 -8.92 11.24
CA ARG A 83 12.26 -8.44 12.38
C ARG A 83 11.01 -9.28 12.67
N ARG A 84 10.62 -10.19 11.77
CA ARG A 84 9.52 -11.16 11.95
C ARG A 84 8.23 -10.52 12.52
N PHE A 85 7.63 -9.65 11.73
CA PHE A 85 6.35 -9.03 12.08
C PHE A 85 5.22 -10.08 12.08
N ASP A 86 4.32 -10.01 13.07
CA ASP A 86 3.12 -10.82 13.10
C ASP A 86 2.02 -10.21 12.22
N LEU A 87 1.93 -8.88 12.18
CA LEU A 87 0.92 -8.15 11.42
C LEU A 87 1.58 -7.03 10.62
N ALA A 88 1.28 -6.95 9.32
CA ALA A 88 1.56 -5.75 8.53
C ALA A 88 0.25 -5.02 8.18
N VAL A 89 0.28 -3.70 8.33
CA VAL A 89 -0.84 -2.80 8.11
C VAL A 89 -0.51 -1.84 6.97
N ALA A 90 -1.30 -1.91 5.90
CA ALA A 90 -1.25 -0.97 4.79
C ALA A 90 -2.33 0.10 4.97
N LEU A 91 -1.96 1.37 4.89
CA LEU A 91 -2.91 2.49 5.07
C LEU A 91 -3.32 3.09 3.71
N TYR A 92 -4.60 3.29 3.48
CA TYR A 92 -5.11 3.87 2.22
C TYR A 92 -5.75 5.23 2.45
N ASN A 93 -5.51 6.20 1.57
CA ASN A 93 -6.29 7.45 1.57
C ASN A 93 -7.64 7.30 0.85
N VAL A 94 -7.90 6.15 0.22
CA VAL A 94 -9.09 5.94 -0.62
C VAL A 94 -9.81 4.67 -0.19
N ASP A 95 -11.14 4.73 -0.12
CA ASP A 95 -12.02 3.69 0.44
C ASP A 95 -11.83 2.31 -0.21
N HIS A 96 -11.68 2.27 -1.53
CA HIS A 96 -11.50 1.04 -2.31
C HIS A 96 -10.03 0.60 -2.40
N GLY A 97 -9.07 1.38 -1.88
CA GLY A 97 -7.64 1.05 -1.86
C GLY A 97 -6.96 0.89 -3.23
N LEU A 98 -7.67 1.11 -4.35
CA LEU A 98 -7.10 1.12 -5.69
C LEU A 98 -6.00 2.19 -5.81
N GLY A 99 -4.89 1.84 -6.48
CA GLY A 99 -3.69 2.66 -6.59
C GLY A 99 -2.63 2.37 -5.53
N TYR A 100 -2.88 1.42 -4.62
CA TYR A 100 -1.97 1.05 -3.52
C TYR A 100 -1.42 -0.37 -3.63
N ALA A 101 -1.52 -1.04 -4.80
CA ALA A 101 -0.99 -2.40 -4.95
C ALA A 101 0.54 -2.50 -4.74
N ASN A 102 1.28 -1.40 -4.88
CA ASN A 102 2.71 -1.32 -4.51
C ASN A 102 2.93 -1.44 -3.00
N ILE A 103 2.08 -0.80 -2.19
CA ILE A 103 2.11 -0.84 -0.73
C ILE A 103 1.69 -2.23 -0.24
N ASP A 104 0.65 -2.80 -0.83
CA ASP A 104 0.19 -4.14 -0.48
C ASP A 104 1.26 -5.19 -0.79
N ARG A 105 1.92 -5.06 -1.95
CA ARG A 105 3.07 -5.90 -2.30
C ARG A 105 4.22 -5.72 -1.31
N LEU A 106 4.52 -4.50 -0.87
CA LEU A 106 5.54 -4.25 0.16
C LEU A 106 5.17 -4.93 1.48
N ALA A 107 3.93 -4.78 1.96
CA ALA A 107 3.43 -5.45 3.16
C ALA A 107 3.56 -6.97 3.06
N TRP A 108 3.21 -7.54 1.90
CA TRP A 108 3.35 -8.97 1.63
C TRP A 108 4.80 -9.42 1.54
N ALA A 109 5.67 -8.61 0.92
CA ALA A 109 7.06 -8.93 0.73
C ALA A 109 7.83 -9.02 2.06
N VAL A 110 7.39 -8.34 3.11
CA VAL A 110 7.93 -8.45 4.47
C VAL A 110 7.63 -9.82 5.12
N ARG A 111 6.69 -10.59 4.57
CA ARG A 111 6.26 -11.92 5.06
C ARG A 111 5.75 -11.91 6.50
N PRO A 112 4.80 -11.03 6.87
CA PRO A 112 4.15 -11.12 8.16
C PRO A 112 3.22 -12.34 8.23
N ARG A 113 2.75 -12.70 9.42
CA ARG A 113 1.72 -13.75 9.58
C ARG A 113 0.36 -13.30 9.04
N PHE A 114 0.02 -12.04 9.28
CA PHE A 114 -1.24 -11.43 8.86
C PHE A 114 -0.98 -10.11 8.13
N ILE A 115 -1.84 -9.77 7.18
CA ILE A 115 -1.81 -8.50 6.48
C ILE A 115 -3.20 -7.89 6.53
N ARG A 116 -3.29 -6.61 6.88
CA ARG A 116 -4.53 -5.84 6.89
C ARG A 116 -4.36 -4.53 6.12
N GLY A 117 -5.35 -4.17 5.32
CA GLY A 117 -5.46 -2.85 4.71
C GLY A 117 -6.51 -2.03 5.43
N TYR A 118 -6.19 -0.82 5.89
CA TYR A 118 -7.14 0.09 6.55
C TYR A 118 -7.52 1.22 5.62
N ASN A 119 -8.82 1.50 5.54
CA ASN A 119 -9.37 2.58 4.75
C ASN A 119 -9.59 3.85 5.60
N PRO A 120 -9.95 4.99 4.97
CA PRO A 120 -10.22 6.23 5.69
C PRO A 120 -11.33 6.14 6.75
N LYS A 121 -12.26 5.21 6.58
CA LYS A 121 -13.37 4.93 7.51
C LYS A 121 -12.96 4.05 8.70
N GLY A 122 -11.68 3.67 8.80
CA GLY A 122 -11.17 2.79 9.85
C GLY A 122 -11.58 1.31 9.69
N LYS A 123 -12.26 0.95 8.60
CA LYS A 123 -12.58 -0.45 8.29
C LYS A 123 -11.34 -1.12 7.74
N TYR A 124 -11.00 -2.28 8.31
CA TYR A 124 -9.91 -3.09 7.80
C TYR A 124 -10.42 -4.19 6.85
N VAL A 125 -9.57 -4.55 5.90
CA VAL A 125 -9.75 -5.71 5.01
C VAL A 125 -8.55 -6.62 5.22
N SER A 126 -8.80 -7.90 5.47
CA SER A 126 -7.72 -8.90 5.52
C SER A 126 -7.18 -9.14 4.11
N LEU A 127 -5.87 -9.05 3.95
CA LEU A 127 -5.20 -9.23 2.68
C LEU A 127 -4.46 -10.57 2.68
N THR A 128 -4.61 -11.31 1.58
CA THR A 128 -3.86 -12.53 1.30
C THR A 128 -2.97 -12.33 0.09
N GLY A 129 -1.98 -13.20 -0.12
CA GLY A 129 -1.14 -13.14 -1.32
C GLY A 129 -1.96 -13.15 -2.62
N ALA A 130 -3.02 -13.95 -2.68
CA ALA A 130 -3.93 -14.03 -3.82
C ALA A 130 -4.71 -12.71 -4.05
N SER A 131 -5.23 -12.09 -2.99
CA SER A 131 -5.96 -10.81 -3.13
C SER A 131 -5.04 -9.68 -3.60
N ILE A 132 -3.79 -9.67 -3.14
CA ILE A 132 -2.78 -8.67 -3.53
C ILE A 132 -2.38 -8.85 -4.99
N TRP A 133 -2.17 -10.09 -5.44
CA TRP A 133 -1.90 -10.40 -6.84
C TRP A 133 -3.07 -10.03 -7.75
N LYS A 134 -4.30 -10.41 -7.38
CA LYS A 134 -5.51 -10.04 -8.12
C LYS A 134 -5.64 -8.53 -8.26
N LYS A 135 -5.43 -7.78 -7.17
CA LYS A 135 -5.47 -6.31 -7.18
C LYS A 135 -4.40 -5.71 -8.10
N SER A 136 -3.16 -6.23 -8.03
CA SER A 136 -2.09 -5.77 -8.91
C SER A 136 -2.33 -6.08 -10.39
N LEU A 137 -3.03 -7.18 -10.70
CA LEU A 137 -3.42 -7.52 -12.07
C LEU A 137 -4.50 -6.56 -12.56
N LEU A 138 -5.55 -6.36 -11.75
CA LEU A 138 -6.67 -5.46 -12.07
C LEU A 138 -6.20 -4.03 -12.36
N GLU A 139 -5.31 -3.47 -11.54
CA GLU A 139 -4.76 -2.13 -11.77
C GLU A 139 -4.01 -2.02 -13.11
N LYS A 140 -3.26 -3.06 -13.51
CA LYS A 140 -2.57 -3.08 -14.80
C LYS A 140 -3.53 -3.27 -15.98
N THR A 141 -4.52 -4.13 -15.84
CA THR A 141 -5.51 -4.36 -16.91
C THR A 141 -6.38 -3.14 -17.16
N THR A 142 -6.73 -2.38 -16.12
CA THR A 142 -7.48 -1.12 -16.29
C THR A 142 -6.67 -0.10 -17.10
N LEU A 143 -5.36 0.01 -16.85
CA LEU A 143 -4.48 0.88 -17.65
C LEU A 143 -4.42 0.45 -19.13
N VAL A 144 -4.37 -0.86 -19.39
CA VAL A 144 -4.38 -1.41 -20.76
C VAL A 144 -5.68 -1.05 -21.48
N TRP A 145 -6.83 -1.20 -20.81
CA TRP A 145 -8.12 -0.82 -21.39
C TRP A 145 -8.25 0.68 -21.68
N VAL A 146 -7.75 1.54 -20.79
CA VAL A 146 -7.72 2.98 -21.02
C VAL A 146 -6.83 3.33 -22.21
N ALA A 147 -5.67 2.68 -22.37
CA ALA A 147 -4.78 2.88 -23.51
C ALA A 147 -5.42 2.45 -24.84
N LEU A 148 -6.06 1.28 -24.86
CA LEU A 148 -6.81 0.78 -26.03
C LEU A 148 -7.94 1.73 -26.45
N ASN A 149 -8.74 2.19 -25.48
CA ASN A 149 -9.81 3.16 -25.75
C ASN A 149 -9.25 4.51 -26.23
N GLY A 150 -8.13 4.96 -25.68
CA GLY A 150 -7.42 6.15 -26.13
C GLY A 150 -6.99 6.04 -27.59
N LEU A 151 -6.34 4.92 -27.96
CA LEU A 151 -5.91 4.66 -29.34
C LEU A 151 -7.09 4.60 -30.30
N ALA A 152 -8.15 3.86 -29.96
CA ALA A 152 -9.36 3.77 -30.78
C ALA A 152 -9.99 5.14 -31.01
N THR A 153 -10.07 5.95 -29.96
CA THR A 153 -10.57 7.33 -30.03
C THR A 153 -9.69 8.19 -30.93
N SER A 154 -8.36 8.13 -30.78
CA SER A 154 -7.44 8.88 -31.63
C SER A 154 -7.56 8.51 -33.11
N VAL A 155 -7.69 7.21 -33.44
CA VAL A 155 -7.91 6.74 -34.81
C VAL A 155 -9.24 7.24 -35.37
N LEU A 156 -10.31 7.20 -34.56
CA LEU A 156 -11.62 7.71 -34.96
C LEU A 156 -11.55 9.21 -35.29
N PHE A 157 -10.94 10.01 -34.43
CA PHE A 157 -10.78 11.45 -34.69
C PHE A 157 -9.93 11.72 -35.93
N LEU A 158 -8.85 10.97 -36.14
CA LEU A 158 -8.02 11.09 -37.35
C LEU A 158 -8.84 10.84 -38.62
N MET A 159 -9.65 9.78 -38.63
CA MET A 159 -10.51 9.43 -39.77
C MET A 159 -11.54 10.53 -40.05
N ILE A 160 -12.17 11.09 -38.99
CA ILE A 160 -13.11 12.21 -39.13
C ILE A 160 -12.42 13.45 -39.69
N THR A 161 -11.25 13.81 -39.15
CA THR A 161 -10.50 14.99 -39.61
C THR A 161 -10.03 14.84 -41.06
N LEU A 162 -9.55 13.66 -41.46
CA LEU A 162 -9.17 13.38 -42.84
C LEU A 162 -10.37 13.43 -43.79
N GLY A 163 -11.53 12.89 -43.38
CA GLY A 163 -12.77 12.97 -44.15
C GLY A 163 -13.22 14.41 -44.36
N LEU A 164 -13.23 15.23 -43.31
CA LEU A 164 -13.55 16.65 -43.41
C LEU A 164 -12.55 17.42 -44.27
N LEU A 165 -11.25 17.12 -44.18
CA LEU A 165 -10.25 17.77 -45.04
C LEU A 165 -10.41 17.36 -46.51
N ALA A 166 -10.78 16.11 -46.80
CA ALA A 166 -11.01 15.63 -48.15
C ALA A 166 -12.31 16.16 -48.78
N GLU A 167 -13.34 16.46 -47.98
CA GLU A 167 -14.56 17.12 -48.49
C GLU A 167 -14.35 18.60 -48.84
N TRP A 168 -13.35 19.24 -48.25
CA TRP A 168 -13.06 20.67 -48.41
C TRP A 168 -11.80 20.97 -49.26
N ALA A 169 -11.18 19.93 -49.83
CA ALA A 169 -10.05 20.02 -50.77
C ALA A 169 -10.51 19.76 -52.20
#